data_AF-A0A420VWS4-F1
#
_entry.id   AF-A0A420VWS4-F1
#
_cell.length_a   1.000
_cell.length_b   1.000
_cell.length_c   1.000
_cell.angle_alpha   90.00
_cell.angle_beta   90.00
_cell.angle_gamma   90.00
#
_symmetry.space_group_name_H-M   'P 1'
#
loop_
_entity.id
_entity.type
_entity.pdbx_description
1 polymer ?
#
loop_
_entity_poly.entity_id
_entity_poly.type
_entity_poly.pdbx_seq_one_letter_code
_entity_poly.pdbx_strand_id
1 'polypeptide(L)'
;MAETELVNDLYRWLYVLKNLSSMDKLPHLRKPVFKKLFKLAEYSKLNQEERDMYNVSLKNKWDAQSIRESQEIALERALTEGRIKGKIEGKIEGKIEGKIEGKIEGEIMAKTEVITNLLSLGTFSISEVAKLASVSEDFVKKIEADLPKEK
;
A
#
# COMPACT_ATOMS: atom_id res chain seq x y z
N MET A 1 2.05 24.75 46.69
CA MET A 1 1.46 24.39 45.38
C MET A 1 0.67 23.08 45.45
N ALA A 2 1.23 21.98 45.96
CA ALA A 2 0.48 20.70 46.10
C ALA A 2 -0.72 20.78 47.06
N GLU A 3 -0.57 21.40 48.24
CA GLU A 3 -1.68 21.55 49.20
C GLU A 3 -2.82 22.42 48.66
N THR A 4 -2.49 23.51 47.96
CA THR A 4 -3.46 24.39 47.31
C THR A 4 -4.23 23.70 46.19
N GLU A 5 -3.61 22.75 45.47
CA GLU A 5 -4.29 21.93 44.46
C GLU A 5 -5.21 20.88 45.09
N LEU A 6 -4.78 20.25 46.19
CA LEU A 6 -5.57 19.27 46.95
C LEU A 6 -6.84 19.91 47.52
N VAL A 7 -6.71 21.11 48.10
CA VAL A 7 -7.81 21.91 48.62
C VAL A 7 -8.80 22.26 47.49
N ASN A 8 -8.30 22.64 46.31
CA ASN A 8 -9.14 22.95 45.15
C ASN A 8 -9.89 21.72 44.61
N ASP A 9 -9.25 20.55 44.57
CA ASP A 9 -9.92 19.29 44.20
C ASP A 9 -10.98 18.87 45.21
N LEU A 10 -10.74 19.06 46.51
CA LEU A 10 -11.74 18.81 47.55
C LEU A 10 -12.98 19.71 47.37
N TYR A 11 -12.80 21.00 47.09
CA TYR A 11 -13.91 21.90 46.79
C TYR A 11 -14.70 21.50 45.54
N ARG A 12 -14.00 21.01 44.50
CA ARG A 12 -14.64 20.46 43.29
C ARG A 12 -15.50 19.24 43.62
N TRP A 13 -15.01 18.32 44.45
CA TRP A 13 -15.78 17.16 44.92
C TRP A 13 -17.00 17.56 45.74
N LEU A 14 -16.84 18.44 46.73
CA LEU A 14 -17.94 18.97 47.54
C LEU A 14 -19.00 19.66 46.69
N TYR A 15 -18.59 20.47 45.72
CA TYR A 15 -19.50 21.13 44.79
C TYR A 15 -20.29 20.12 43.94
N VAL A 16 -19.60 19.11 43.39
CA VAL A 16 -20.25 18.07 42.59
C VAL A 16 -21.25 17.29 43.42
N LEU A 17 -20.87 16.81 44.60
CA LEU A 17 -21.74 16.00 45.46
C LEU A 17 -22.95 16.80 45.96
N LYS A 18 -22.77 18.09 46.29
CA LYS A 18 -23.85 18.96 46.74
C LYS A 18 -24.91 19.22 45.66
N ASN A 19 -24.49 19.33 44.40
CA ASN A 19 -25.38 19.71 43.30
C ASN A 19 -25.70 18.53 42.35
N LEU A 20 -25.33 17.29 42.69
CA LEU A 20 -25.42 16.14 41.78
C LEU A 20 -26.85 15.83 41.33
N SER A 21 -27.84 16.02 42.22
CA SER A 21 -29.25 15.74 41.95
C SER A 21 -29.92 16.77 41.03
N SER A 22 -29.38 17.98 40.94
CA SER A 22 -29.94 19.10 40.18
C SER A 22 -29.08 19.53 38.98
N MET A 23 -27.94 18.87 38.73
CA MET A 23 -27.05 19.16 37.61
C MET A 23 -27.41 18.32 36.38
N ASP A 24 -27.81 18.98 35.29
CA ASP A 24 -28.03 18.35 33.99
C ASP A 24 -26.74 18.24 33.14
N LYS A 25 -25.72 19.05 33.43
CA LYS A 25 -24.44 19.08 32.70
C LYS A 25 -23.29 19.34 33.66
N LEU A 26 -22.11 18.84 33.31
CA LEU A 26 -20.89 18.98 34.10
C LEU A 26 -20.25 20.38 33.91
N PRO A 27 -20.22 21.26 34.93
CA PRO A 27 -19.61 22.58 34.79
C PRO A 27 -18.09 22.52 35.01
N HIS A 28 -17.28 22.78 33.98
CA HIS A 28 -15.81 22.97 34.03
C HIS A 28 -14.95 21.88 34.72
N LEU A 29 -15.53 20.78 35.19
CA LEU A 29 -14.84 19.64 35.82
C LEU A 29 -14.33 18.67 34.75
N ARG A 30 -13.28 19.04 34.01
CA ARG A 30 -12.79 18.25 32.87
C ARG A 30 -11.99 17.00 33.25
N LYS A 31 -11.75 16.73 34.54
CA LYS A 31 -10.96 15.56 34.97
C LYS A 31 -11.68 14.26 34.61
N PRO A 32 -10.97 13.22 34.12
CA PRO A 32 -11.56 11.93 33.75
C PRO A 32 -12.39 11.27 34.87
N VAL A 33 -11.99 11.47 36.13
CA VAL A 33 -12.68 10.91 37.30
C VAL A 33 -14.13 11.43 37.43
N PHE A 34 -14.37 12.71 37.18
CA PHE A 34 -15.72 13.29 37.24
C PHE A 34 -16.61 12.81 36.08
N LYS A 35 -16.02 12.59 34.89
CA LYS A 35 -16.76 11.99 33.77
C LYS A 35 -17.21 10.57 34.09
N LYS A 36 -16.36 9.77 34.75
CA LYS A 36 -16.73 8.41 35.18
C LYS A 36 -17.84 8.45 36.23
N LEU A 37 -17.72 9.33 37.23
CA LEU A 37 -18.76 9.53 38.25
C LEU A 37 -20.11 9.89 37.62
N PHE A 38 -20.15 10.86 36.70
CA PHE A 38 -21.39 11.26 36.05
C PHE A 38 -22.01 10.14 35.22
N LYS A 39 -21.22 9.42 34.43
CA LYS A 39 -21.73 8.24 33.70
C LYS A 39 -22.32 7.19 34.64
N LEU A 40 -21.70 6.95 35.79
CA LEU A 40 -22.20 6.01 36.79
C LEU A 40 -23.50 6.52 37.44
N ALA A 41 -23.57 7.82 37.75
CA ALA A 41 -24.77 8.45 38.30
C ALA A 41 -25.93 8.42 37.29
N GLU A 42 -25.68 8.77 36.03
CA GLU A 42 -26.63 8.66 34.91
C GLU A 42 -27.16 7.22 34.80
N TYR A 43 -26.26 6.23 34.79
CA TYR A 43 -26.63 4.82 34.74
C TYR A 43 -27.45 4.36 35.95
N SER A 44 -27.11 4.84 37.15
CA SER A 44 -27.79 4.47 38.40
C SER A 44 -29.20 5.08 38.50
N LYS A 45 -29.45 6.20 37.79
CA LYS A 45 -30.77 6.83 37.70
C LYS A 45 -31.74 6.04 36.80
N LEU A 46 -31.22 5.29 35.83
CA LEU A 46 -32.04 4.56 34.85
C LEU A 46 -32.85 3.46 35.53
N ASN A 47 -34.08 3.25 35.08
CA ASN A 47 -34.86 2.06 35.42
C ASN A 47 -34.38 0.82 34.63
N GLN A 48 -34.97 -0.35 34.87
CA GLN A 48 -34.51 -1.59 34.22
C GLN A 48 -34.60 -1.55 32.69
N GLU A 49 -35.71 -1.07 32.14
CA GLU A 49 -35.92 -0.98 30.69
C GLU A 49 -34.93 0.01 30.04
N GLU A 50 -34.74 1.16 30.68
CA GLU A 50 -33.77 2.17 30.23
C GLU A 50 -32.33 1.65 30.27
N ARG A 51 -31.96 0.86 31.29
CA ARG A 51 -30.66 0.19 31.36
C ARG A 51 -30.48 -0.81 30.23
N ASP A 52 -31.51 -1.60 29.93
CA ASP A 52 -31.47 -2.60 28.86
C ASP A 52 -31.31 -1.91 27.50
N MET A 53 -32.07 -0.84 27.26
CA MET A 53 -31.92 0.00 26.05
C MET A 53 -30.53 0.65 25.96
N TYR A 54 -30.00 1.17 27.07
CA TYR A 54 -28.65 1.72 27.12
C TYR A 54 -27.60 0.67 26.75
N ASN A 55 -27.68 -0.52 27.34
CA ASN A 55 -26.76 -1.62 27.08
C ASN A 55 -26.83 -2.09 25.62
N VAL A 56 -28.03 -2.20 25.04
CA VAL A 56 -28.22 -2.50 23.61
C VAL A 56 -27.57 -1.43 22.75
N SER A 57 -27.77 -0.14 23.08
CA SER A 57 -27.15 0.95 22.32
C SER A 57 -25.62 0.91 22.39
N LEU A 58 -25.06 0.54 23.54
CA LEU A 58 -23.61 0.43 23.75
C LEU A 58 -23.04 -0.76 22.97
N LYS A 59 -23.73 -1.90 23.01
CA LYS A 59 -23.41 -3.07 22.20
C LYS A 59 -23.42 -2.73 20.71
N ASN A 60 -24.47 -2.09 20.22
CA ASN A 60 -24.57 -1.70 18.81
C ASN A 60 -23.42 -0.76 18.39
N LYS A 61 -23.00 0.16 19.26
CA LYS A 61 -21.83 1.03 19.02
C LYS A 61 -20.54 0.24 18.91
N TRP A 62 -20.31 -0.72 19.81
CA TRP A 62 -19.12 -1.56 19.80
C TRP A 62 -19.11 -2.54 18.63
N ASP A 63 -20.24 -3.16 18.29
CA ASP A 63 -20.38 -4.03 17.12
C ASP A 63 -20.07 -3.24 15.84
N ALA A 64 -20.65 -2.04 15.69
CA ALA A 64 -20.37 -1.17 14.56
C ALA A 64 -18.90 -0.71 14.51
N GLN A 65 -18.27 -0.46 15.66
CA GLN A 65 -16.85 -0.11 15.73
C GLN A 65 -15.98 -1.30 15.33
N SER A 66 -16.26 -2.49 15.84
CA SER A 66 -15.52 -3.71 15.49
C SER A 66 -15.62 -4.03 14.00
N ILE A 67 -16.80 -3.84 13.39
CA ILE A 67 -16.97 -4.00 11.94
C ILE A 67 -16.11 -2.99 11.17
N ARG A 68 -16.12 -1.71 11.56
CA ARG A 68 -15.28 -0.69 10.91
C ARG A 68 -13.79 -1.00 11.03
N GLU A 69 -13.32 -1.33 12.23
CA GLU A 69 -11.92 -1.67 12.47
C GLU A 69 -11.49 -2.90 11.66
N SER A 70 -12.33 -3.93 11.58
CA SER A 70 -12.03 -5.11 10.78
C SER A 70 -12.00 -4.81 9.27
N GLN A 71 -12.87 -3.93 8.78
CA GLN A 71 -12.86 -3.46 7.39
C GLN A 71 -11.59 -2.65 7.07
N GLU A 72 -11.18 -1.75 7.96
CA GLU A 72 -9.96 -0.96 7.80
C GLU A 72 -8.72 -1.85 7.74
N ILE A 73 -8.61 -2.81 8.66
CA ILE A 73 -7.50 -3.78 8.68
C ILE A 73 -7.50 -4.64 7.40
N ALA A 74 -8.68 -5.08 6.94
CA ALA A 74 -8.79 -5.87 5.72
C ALA A 74 -8.36 -5.07 4.48
N LEU A 75 -8.75 -3.79 4.39
CA LEU A 75 -8.36 -2.90 3.30
C LEU A 75 -6.85 -2.65 3.31
N GLU A 76 -6.25 -2.39 4.47
CA GLU A 76 -4.80 -2.18 4.60
C GLU A 76 -4.02 -3.44 4.18
N ARG A 77 -4.47 -4.62 4.58
CA ARG A 77 -3.91 -5.90 4.14
C ARG A 77 -4.03 -6.07 2.62
N ALA A 78 -5.20 -5.80 2.05
CA ALA A 78 -5.41 -5.91 0.60
C ALA A 78 -4.49 -4.97 -0.19
N LEU A 79 -4.33 -3.72 0.26
CA LEU A 79 -3.44 -2.74 -0.38
C LEU A 79 -1.96 -3.15 -0.26
N THR A 80 -1.55 -3.61 0.91
CA THR A 80 -0.15 -4.05 1.13
C THR A 80 0.17 -5.30 0.30
N GLU A 81 -0.70 -6.29 0.31
CA GLU A 81 -0.57 -7.50 -0.52
C GLU A 81 -0.57 -7.17 -2.02
N GLY A 82 -1.51 -6.34 -2.48
CA GLY A 82 -1.58 -5.91 -3.88
C GLY A 82 -0.32 -5.19 -4.33
N ARG A 83 0.23 -4.31 -3.49
CA ARG A 83 1.49 -3.60 -3.77
C ARG A 83 2.69 -4.56 -3.81
N ILE A 84 2.74 -5.55 -2.90
CA ILE A 84 3.82 -6.54 -2.87
C ILE A 84 3.74 -7.42 -4.13
N LYS A 85 2.57 -7.96 -4.45
CA LYS A 85 2.34 -8.79 -5.64
C LYS A 85 2.72 -8.04 -6.92
N GLY A 86 2.19 -6.83 -7.12
CA GLY A 86 2.50 -6.03 -8.30
C GLY A 86 3.99 -5.68 -8.45
N LYS A 87 4.71 -5.46 -7.34
CA LYS A 87 6.17 -5.25 -7.38
C LYS A 87 6.94 -6.52 -7.74
N ILE A 88 6.49 -7.68 -7.24
CA ILE A 88 7.14 -8.96 -7.53
C ILE A 88 6.89 -9.33 -8.99
N GLU A 89 5.63 -9.30 -9.43
CA GLU A 89 5.22 -9.60 -10.80
C GLU A 89 5.96 -8.69 -11.79
N GLY A 90 5.88 -7.37 -11.64
CA GLY A 90 6.57 -6.45 -12.54
C GLY A 90 8.10 -6.59 -12.56
N LYS A 91 8.73 -6.99 -11.45
CA LYS A 91 10.16 -7.26 -11.41
C LYS A 91 10.53 -8.58 -12.12
N ILE A 92 9.67 -9.59 -12.01
CA ILE A 92 9.88 -10.88 -12.68
C ILE A 92 9.68 -10.70 -14.18
N GLU A 93 8.55 -10.12 -14.59
CA GLU A 93 8.23 -9.86 -15.99
C GLU A 93 9.32 -9.01 -16.64
N GLY A 94 9.64 -7.84 -16.09
CA GLY A 94 10.68 -6.98 -16.67
C GLY A 94 12.08 -7.62 -16.73
N LYS A 95 12.41 -8.52 -15.79
CA LYS A 95 13.69 -9.25 -15.84
C LYS A 95 13.67 -10.35 -16.90
N ILE A 96 12.54 -11.02 -17.12
CA ILE A 96 12.40 -12.04 -18.14
C ILE A 96 12.41 -11.40 -19.53
N GLU A 97 11.57 -10.39 -19.73
CA GLU A 97 11.48 -9.63 -20.98
C GLU A 97 12.85 -9.05 -21.34
N GLY A 98 13.47 -8.27 -20.45
CA GLY A 98 14.77 -7.67 -20.74
C GLY A 98 15.89 -8.69 -20.99
N LYS A 99 15.82 -9.89 -20.38
CA LYS A 99 16.79 -10.97 -20.65
C LYS A 99 16.56 -11.62 -22.02
N ILE A 100 15.29 -11.81 -22.42
CA ILE A 100 14.94 -12.39 -23.72
C ILE A 100 15.28 -11.39 -24.83
N GLU A 101 14.81 -10.15 -24.71
CA GLU A 101 15.08 -9.07 -25.66
C GLU A 101 16.59 -8.86 -25.81
N GLY A 102 17.33 -8.68 -24.70
CA GLY A 102 18.78 -8.49 -24.76
C GLY A 102 19.53 -9.68 -25.36
N LYS A 103 19.05 -10.92 -25.19
CA LYS A 103 19.65 -12.09 -25.82
C LYS A 103 19.38 -12.11 -27.33
N ILE A 104 18.16 -11.82 -27.75
CA ILE A 104 17.78 -11.77 -29.17
C ILE A 104 18.52 -10.64 -29.87
N GLU A 105 18.54 -9.44 -29.29
CA GLU A 105 19.28 -8.30 -29.84
C GLU A 105 20.77 -8.59 -29.93
N GLY A 106 21.38 -9.20 -28.89
CA GLY A 106 22.77 -9.62 -28.92
C GLY A 106 23.09 -10.64 -30.01
N GLU A 107 22.23 -11.65 -30.20
CA GLU A 107 22.39 -12.64 -31.27
C GLU A 107 22.26 -12.02 -32.66
N ILE A 108 21.32 -11.08 -32.85
CA ILE A 108 21.15 -10.36 -34.11
C ILE A 108 22.38 -9.47 -34.38
N MET A 109 22.82 -8.68 -33.40
CA MET A 109 24.01 -7.82 -33.55
C MET A 109 25.25 -8.64 -33.90
N ALA A 110 25.50 -9.76 -33.22
CA ALA A 110 26.63 -10.63 -33.50
C ALA A 110 26.56 -11.21 -34.93
N LYS A 111 25.38 -11.64 -35.39
CA LYS A 111 25.20 -12.12 -36.77
C LYS A 111 25.43 -11.01 -37.79
N THR A 112 24.93 -9.81 -37.54
CA THR A 112 25.12 -8.64 -38.41
C THR A 112 26.60 -8.24 -38.49
N GLU A 113 27.33 -8.27 -37.37
CA GLU A 113 28.78 -8.00 -37.34
C GLU A 113 29.56 -9.03 -38.16
N VAL A 114 29.24 -10.32 -38.02
CA VAL A 114 29.86 -11.38 -38.83
C VAL A 114 29.59 -11.17 -40.33
N ILE A 115 28.35 -10.85 -40.71
CA ILE A 115 27.97 -10.63 -42.12
C ILE A 115 28.67 -9.41 -42.69
N THR A 116 28.69 -8.28 -41.97
CA THR A 116 29.37 -7.05 -42.42
C THR A 116 30.87 -7.26 -42.60
N ASN A 117 31.53 -8.00 -41.70
CA ASN A 117 32.94 -8.38 -41.84
C ASN A 117 33.18 -9.29 -43.05
N LEU A 118 32.30 -10.25 -43.31
CA LEU A 118 32.42 -11.14 -44.48
C LEU A 118 32.19 -10.42 -45.81
N LEU A 119 31.23 -9.47 -45.85
CA LEU A 119 30.94 -8.66 -47.04
C LEU A 119 32.09 -7.68 -47.36
N SER A 120 32.68 -7.07 -46.34
CA SER A 120 33.81 -6.13 -46.52
C SER A 120 35.10 -6.81 -46.97
N LEU A 121 35.28 -8.11 -46.72
CA LEU A 121 36.38 -8.90 -47.28
C LEU A 121 36.24 -9.13 -48.81
N GLY A 122 35.02 -9.07 -49.36
CA GLY A 122 34.76 -9.18 -50.81
C GLY A 122 35.09 -10.53 -51.44
N THR A 123 35.43 -11.56 -50.64
CA THR A 123 35.87 -12.88 -51.12
C THR A 123 34.76 -13.92 -51.23
N PHE A 124 33.62 -13.69 -50.58
CA PHE A 124 32.54 -14.68 -50.47
C PHE A 124 31.30 -14.24 -51.24
N SER A 125 30.62 -15.18 -51.88
CA SER A 125 29.30 -14.92 -52.48
C SER A 125 28.21 -14.77 -51.40
N ILE A 126 27.11 -14.09 -51.72
CA ILE A 126 25.96 -13.91 -50.80
C ILE A 126 25.46 -15.25 -50.24
N SER A 127 25.46 -16.32 -51.05
CA SER A 127 25.06 -17.66 -50.62
C SER A 127 26.05 -18.29 -49.64
N GLU A 128 27.36 -18.07 -49.82
CA GLU A 128 28.39 -18.55 -48.89
C GLU A 128 28.36 -17.77 -47.56
N VAL A 129 28.17 -16.46 -47.61
CA VAL A 129 28.00 -15.62 -46.40
C VAL A 129 26.78 -16.06 -45.61
N ALA A 130 25.65 -16.31 -46.27
CA ALA A 130 24.43 -16.80 -45.63
C ALA A 130 24.65 -18.15 -44.93
N LYS A 131 25.37 -19.07 -45.57
CA LYS A 131 25.73 -20.38 -44.97
C LYS A 131 26.66 -20.22 -43.77
N LEU A 132 27.71 -19.41 -43.89
CA LEU A 132 28.70 -19.19 -42.82
C LEU A 132 28.08 -18.54 -41.58
N ALA A 133 27.22 -17.54 -41.78
CA ALA A 133 26.51 -16.85 -40.69
C ALA A 133 25.24 -17.60 -40.21
N SER A 134 24.87 -18.71 -40.86
CA SER A 134 23.65 -19.48 -40.57
C SER A 134 22.38 -18.60 -40.57
N VAL A 135 22.23 -17.80 -41.62
CA VAL A 135 21.09 -16.89 -41.85
C VAL A 135 20.51 -17.09 -43.25
N SER A 136 19.36 -16.49 -43.54
CA SER A 136 18.81 -16.47 -44.90
C SER A 136 19.58 -15.51 -45.81
N GLU A 137 19.63 -15.81 -47.10
CA GLU A 137 20.22 -14.92 -48.11
C GLU A 137 19.53 -13.56 -48.15
N ASP A 138 18.22 -13.51 -47.88
CA ASP A 138 17.46 -12.26 -47.82
C ASP A 138 17.90 -11.36 -46.65
N PHE A 139 18.32 -11.95 -45.53
CA PHE A 139 18.85 -11.20 -44.39
C PHE A 139 20.22 -10.60 -44.73
N VAL A 140 21.07 -11.35 -45.43
CA VAL A 140 22.36 -10.85 -45.92
C VAL A 140 22.17 -9.69 -46.91
N LYS A 141 21.23 -9.82 -47.85
CA LYS A 141 20.90 -8.75 -48.82
C LYS A 141 20.38 -7.48 -48.17
N LYS A 142 19.62 -7.59 -47.07
CA LYS A 142 19.18 -6.43 -46.29
C LYS A 142 20.38 -5.69 -45.68
N ILE A 143 21.29 -6.42 -45.04
CA ILE A 143 22.50 -5.83 -44.44
C ILE A 143 23.41 -5.23 -45.52
N GLU A 144 23.55 -5.88 -46.68
CA GLU A 144 24.28 -5.37 -47.84
C GLU A 144 23.68 -4.06 -48.39
N ALA A 145 22.35 -3.93 -48.39
CA ALA A 145 21.67 -2.71 -48.81
C ALA A 145 21.85 -1.55 -47.82
N ASP A 146 22.00 -1.84 -46.53
CA ASP A 146 22.19 -0.87 -45.44
C ASP A 146 23.67 -0.47 -45.24
N LEU A 147 24.62 -1.21 -45.82
CA LEU A 147 26.04 -0.85 -45.80
C LEU A 147 26.29 0.41 -46.65
N PRO A 148 27.06 1.39 -46.17
CA PRO A 148 27.42 2.55 -46.96
C PRO A 148 28.23 2.11 -48.18
N LYS A 149 27.68 2.30 -49.38
CA LYS A 149 28.42 2.07 -50.62
C LYS A 149 29.57 3.09 -50.67
N GLU A 150 30.79 2.62 -50.44
CA GLU A 150 31.99 3.40 -50.76
C GLU A 150 31.91 3.80 -52.24
N LYS A 151 31.99 5.12 -52.49
CA LYS A 151 32.03 5.74 -53.82
C LYS A 151 33.38 5.54 -54.47
#